data_AF-A0A8T7AVD8-F1
#
_entry.id   AF-A0A8T7AVD8-F1
#
_cell.length_a   1.000
_cell.length_b   1.000
_cell.length_c   1.000
_cell.angle_alpha   90.00
_cell.angle_beta   90.00
_cell.angle_gamma   90.00
#
_symmetry.space_group_name_H-M   'P 1'
#
loop_
_entity.id
_entity.type
_entity.pdbx_description
1 polymer ?
#
loop_
_entity_poly.entity_id
_entity_poly.type
_entity_poly.pdbx_seq_one_letter_code
_entity_poly.pdbx_strand_id
1 'polypeptide(L)'
;MQADQIAIGAFIGGLAAFAVKGLVDLLFHHFGGRSAQDPKEMLADAAWREIDRVRLRQRSCLYEQFDDKLHTAVHEMSQGWNRMSLVYAARDKFVALKRLAPDTVVDAARAMCDVCVEMMQYGYSDVLHNRFHRAQIEFRQACSEDLKRPRATADEDEHRSTKARRQRKYISPYS
;
A
#
# COMPACT_ATOMS: atom_id res chain seq x y z
N MET A 1 -35.43 5.23 -45.75
CA MET A 1 -35.52 5.25 -44.27
C MET A 1 -34.12 5.41 -43.65
N GLN A 2 -33.38 6.47 -43.99
CA GLN A 2 -31.98 6.63 -43.55
C GLN A 2 -31.62 8.07 -43.13
N ALA A 3 -32.60 9.00 -43.11
CA ALA A 3 -32.38 10.40 -42.81
C ALA A 3 -32.66 10.79 -41.34
N ASP A 4 -33.46 10.01 -40.59
CA ASP A 4 -33.88 10.39 -39.23
C ASP A 4 -32.83 10.14 -38.13
N GLN A 5 -31.81 9.31 -38.36
CA GLN A 5 -30.79 9.04 -37.35
C GLN A 5 -29.70 10.11 -37.23
N ILE A 6 -29.52 10.96 -38.25
CA ILE A 6 -28.46 11.97 -38.26
C ILE A 6 -28.86 13.22 -37.46
N ALA A 7 -30.15 13.56 -37.43
CA ALA A 7 -30.65 14.75 -36.73
C ALA A 7 -30.56 14.63 -35.19
N ILE A 8 -30.74 13.42 -34.64
CA ILE A 8 -30.71 13.18 -33.18
C ILE A 8 -29.26 13.28 -32.64
N GLY A 9 -28.26 12.85 -33.43
CA GLY A 9 -26.85 12.94 -33.04
C GLY A 9 -26.33 14.38 -32.94
N ALA A 10 -26.78 15.28 -33.82
CA ALA A 10 -26.36 16.68 -33.82
C ALA A 10 -26.91 17.48 -32.63
N PHE A 11 -28.13 17.15 -32.16
CA PHE A 11 -28.75 17.83 -31.03
C PHE A 11 -28.08 17.47 -29.69
N ILE A 12 -27.66 16.22 -29.52
CA ILE A 12 -26.95 15.76 -28.31
C ILE A 12 -25.52 16.31 -28.27
N GLY A 13 -24.84 16.42 -29.42
CA GLY A 13 -23.51 17.02 -29.52
C GLY A 13 -23.48 18.51 -29.19
N GLY A 14 -24.51 19.27 -29.63
CA GLY A 14 -24.62 20.71 -29.35
C GLY A 14 -24.88 21.03 -27.88
N LEU A 15 -25.72 20.24 -27.20
CA LEU A 15 -26.02 20.40 -25.77
C LEU A 15 -24.81 20.07 -24.87
N ALA A 16 -24.02 19.06 -25.24
CA ALA A 16 -22.79 18.72 -24.54
C ALA A 16 -21.72 19.82 -24.67
N ALA A 17 -21.59 20.44 -25.84
CA ALA A 17 -20.64 21.53 -26.06
C ALA A 17 -20.98 22.80 -25.25
N PHE A 18 -22.27 23.12 -25.10
CA PHE A 18 -22.72 24.26 -24.31
C PHE A 18 -22.52 24.03 -22.80
N ALA A 19 -22.75 22.81 -22.32
CA ALA A 19 -22.52 22.44 -20.92
C ALA A 19 -21.03 22.46 -20.54
N VAL A 20 -20.15 22.00 -21.44
CA VAL A 20 -18.69 22.05 -21.24
C VAL A 20 -18.19 23.49 -21.24
N LYS A 21 -18.69 24.35 -22.14
CA LYS A 21 -18.26 25.75 -22.18
C LYS A 21 -18.70 26.53 -20.94
N GLY A 22 -19.94 26.33 -20.47
CA GLY A 22 -20.42 26.90 -19.21
C GLY A 22 -19.63 26.42 -17.99
N LEU A 23 -19.22 25.15 -17.96
CA LEU A 23 -18.37 24.59 -16.91
C LEU A 23 -16.95 25.19 -16.94
N VAL A 24 -16.38 25.38 -18.13
CA VAL A 24 -15.05 25.97 -18.31
C VAL A 24 -15.05 27.45 -17.93
N ASP A 25 -16.07 28.23 -18.31
CA ASP A 25 -16.19 29.64 -17.91
C ASP A 25 -16.43 29.80 -16.40
N LEU A 26 -17.21 28.88 -15.78
CA LEU A 26 -17.40 28.84 -14.34
C LEU A 26 -16.11 28.50 -13.59
N LEU A 27 -15.31 27.56 -14.11
CA LEU A 27 -13.98 27.24 -13.59
C LEU A 27 -13.01 28.43 -13.74
N PHE A 28 -12.98 29.08 -14.91
CA PHE A 28 -12.12 30.24 -15.14
C PHE A 28 -12.45 31.42 -14.21
N HIS A 29 -13.73 31.68 -13.94
CA HIS A 29 -14.12 32.73 -13.00
C HIS A 29 -13.90 32.36 -11.52
N HIS A 30 -14.02 31.09 -11.14
CA HIS A 30 -13.74 30.67 -9.75
C HIS A 30 -12.23 30.58 -9.44
N PHE A 31 -11.40 30.29 -10.45
CA PHE A 31 -9.95 30.20 -10.32
C PHE A 31 -9.20 31.50 -10.68
N GLY A 32 -9.86 32.49 -11.28
CA GLY A 32 -9.25 33.77 -11.69
C GLY A 32 -8.96 34.79 -10.57
N GLY A 33 -9.27 34.47 -9.30
CA GLY A 33 -9.20 35.43 -8.20
C GLY A 33 -8.20 35.12 -7.07
N ARG A 34 -7.46 34.02 -7.12
CA ARG A 34 -6.48 33.67 -6.07
C ARG A 34 -5.13 33.34 -6.67
N SER A 35 -4.18 34.26 -6.44
CA SER A 35 -2.72 34.14 -6.51
C SER A 35 -2.17 33.07 -7.45
N ALA A 36 -1.57 33.53 -8.54
CA ALA A 36 -0.77 32.74 -9.46
C ALA A 36 0.37 32.00 -8.74
N GLN A 37 0.06 30.80 -8.23
CA GLN A 37 1.02 29.72 -8.13
C GLN A 37 1.13 29.10 -9.52
N ASP A 38 2.36 28.82 -9.94
CA ASP A 38 2.65 28.33 -11.27
C ASP A 38 1.76 27.10 -11.58
N PRO A 39 0.98 27.08 -12.68
CA PRO A 39 0.11 25.95 -13.02
C PRO A 39 0.91 24.65 -13.21
N LYS A 40 2.22 24.75 -13.46
CA LYS A 40 3.14 23.60 -13.47
C LYS A 40 3.38 23.02 -12.08
N GLU A 41 3.45 23.84 -11.03
CA GLU A 41 3.60 23.39 -9.65
C GLU A 41 2.31 22.76 -9.13
N MET A 42 1.14 23.32 -9.46
CA MET A 42 -0.15 22.71 -9.09
C MET A 42 -0.39 21.35 -9.75
N LEU A 43 -0.01 21.19 -11.03
CA LEU A 43 -0.13 19.90 -11.73
C LEU A 43 0.90 18.88 -11.23
N ALA A 44 2.13 19.30 -10.93
CA ALA A 44 3.13 18.44 -10.31
C ALA A 44 2.64 17.95 -8.94
N ASP A 45 2.15 18.86 -8.09
CA ASP A 45 1.59 18.52 -6.78
C ASP A 45 0.40 17.56 -6.87
N ALA A 46 -0.51 17.79 -7.83
CA ALA A 46 -1.65 16.90 -8.06
C ALA A 46 -1.21 15.50 -8.52
N ALA A 47 -0.21 15.43 -9.42
CA ALA A 47 0.34 14.16 -9.90
C ALA A 47 1.07 13.40 -8.78
N TRP A 48 1.86 14.08 -7.96
CA TRP A 48 2.55 13.47 -6.82
C TRP A 48 1.57 12.90 -5.80
N ARG A 49 0.50 13.64 -5.45
CA ARG A 49 -0.56 13.16 -4.55
C ARG A 49 -1.30 11.93 -5.09
N GLU A 50 -1.41 11.79 -6.41
CA GLU A 50 -2.03 10.59 -7.00
C GLU A 50 -1.09 9.38 -6.94
N ILE A 51 0.21 9.57 -7.21
CA ILE A 51 1.22 8.52 -7.08
C ILE A 51 1.27 7.98 -5.65
N ASP A 52 1.17 8.84 -4.63
CA ASP A 52 1.15 8.37 -3.24
C ASP A 52 -0.10 7.60 -2.89
N ARG A 53 -1.26 8.09 -3.36
CA ARG A 53 -2.54 7.39 -3.14
C ARG A 53 -2.49 5.99 -3.75
N VAL A 54 -1.89 5.85 -4.92
CA VAL A 54 -1.66 4.54 -5.55
C VAL A 54 -0.71 3.68 -4.71
N ARG A 55 0.42 4.22 -4.24
CA ARG A 55 1.37 3.48 -3.39
C ARG A 55 0.76 3.05 -2.05
N LEU A 56 -0.01 3.92 -1.40
CA LEU A 56 -0.72 3.60 -0.17
C LEU A 56 -1.75 2.50 -0.38
N ARG A 57 -2.54 2.56 -1.47
CA ARG A 57 -3.48 1.48 -1.82
C ARG A 57 -2.76 0.16 -2.10
N GLN A 58 -1.66 0.19 -2.85
CA GLN A 58 -0.86 -1.00 -3.13
C GLN A 58 -0.32 -1.64 -1.84
N ARG A 59 0.15 -0.82 -0.90
CA ARG A 59 0.65 -1.29 0.39
C ARG A 59 -0.46 -1.86 1.27
N SER A 60 -1.59 -1.15 1.39
CA SER A 60 -2.77 -1.65 2.12
C SER A 60 -3.21 -3.01 1.60
N CYS A 61 -3.31 -3.14 0.26
CA CYS A 61 -3.67 -4.40 -0.38
C CYS A 61 -2.64 -5.52 -0.12
N LEU A 62 -1.35 -5.19 -0.10
CA LEU A 62 -0.29 -6.15 0.23
C LEU A 62 -0.33 -6.59 1.71
N TYR A 63 -0.65 -5.68 2.64
CA TYR A 63 -0.79 -6.00 4.07
C TYR A 63 -1.92 -7.00 4.30
N GLU A 64 -3.10 -6.74 3.74
CA GLU A 64 -4.26 -7.63 3.83
C GLU A 64 -3.96 -8.99 3.21
N GLN A 65 -3.40 -9.03 1.99
CA GLN A 65 -3.08 -10.28 1.32
C GLN A 65 -2.05 -11.12 2.07
N PHE A 66 -1.05 -10.49 2.68
CA PHE A 66 -0.07 -11.20 3.48
C PHE A 66 -0.69 -11.79 4.75
N ASP A 67 -1.47 -10.98 5.47
CA ASP A 67 -2.15 -11.39 6.71
C ASP A 67 -3.11 -12.57 6.45
N ASP A 68 -3.96 -12.44 5.43
CA ASP A 68 -4.91 -13.49 5.04
C ASP A 68 -4.20 -14.79 4.68
N LYS A 69 -3.09 -14.74 3.93
CA LYS A 69 -2.38 -15.94 3.50
C LYS A 69 -1.71 -16.67 4.66
N LEU A 70 -1.09 -15.93 5.59
CA LEU A 70 -0.51 -16.54 6.78
C LEU A 70 -1.58 -17.06 7.74
N HIS A 71 -2.65 -16.30 7.96
CA HIS A 71 -3.77 -16.75 8.78
C HIS A 71 -4.40 -18.03 8.22
N THR A 72 -4.63 -18.09 6.90
CA THR A 72 -5.12 -19.30 6.22
C THR A 72 -4.15 -20.46 6.39
N ALA A 73 -2.84 -20.23 6.25
CA ALA A 73 -1.83 -21.27 6.43
C ALA A 73 -1.86 -21.83 7.87
N VAL A 74 -1.93 -20.98 8.89
CA VAL A 74 -2.01 -21.39 10.30
C VAL A 74 -3.32 -22.12 10.58
N HIS A 75 -4.44 -21.67 10.00
CA HIS A 75 -5.73 -22.36 10.13
C HIS A 75 -5.69 -23.76 9.51
N GLU A 76 -5.10 -23.93 8.33
CA GLU A 76 -4.95 -25.27 7.75
C GLU A 76 -4.03 -26.15 8.61
N MET A 77 -2.94 -25.60 9.15
CA MET A 77 -2.06 -26.33 10.08
C MET A 77 -2.81 -26.79 11.33
N SER A 78 -3.74 -25.98 11.86
CA SER A 78 -4.57 -26.39 13.01
C SER A 78 -5.53 -27.52 12.69
N GLN A 79 -5.91 -27.69 11.42
CA GLN A 79 -6.71 -28.82 10.92
C GLN A 79 -5.84 -30.06 10.62
N GLY A 80 -4.54 -30.01 10.90
CA GLY A 80 -3.58 -31.08 10.57
C GLY A 80 -3.19 -31.13 9.10
N TRP A 81 -3.53 -30.10 8.31
CA TRP A 81 -3.16 -30.01 6.90
C TRP A 81 -1.97 -29.07 6.74
N ASN A 82 -0.92 -29.52 6.06
CA ASN A 82 0.23 -28.66 5.76
C ASN A 82 0.34 -28.41 4.26
N ARG A 83 -0.37 -27.39 3.76
CA ARG A 83 -0.24 -26.96 2.37
C ARG A 83 0.93 -25.99 2.23
N MET A 84 2.09 -26.55 1.92
CA MET A 84 3.32 -25.78 1.64
C MET A 84 3.11 -24.67 0.58
N SER A 85 2.16 -24.83 -0.34
CA SER A 85 1.81 -23.80 -1.33
C SER A 85 1.33 -22.48 -0.71
N LEU A 86 0.62 -22.50 0.43
CA LEU A 86 0.19 -21.29 1.12
C LEU A 86 1.36 -20.56 1.78
N VAL A 87 2.32 -21.31 2.31
CA VAL A 87 3.55 -20.77 2.90
C VAL A 87 4.41 -20.11 1.83
N TYR A 88 4.52 -20.72 0.64
CA TYR A 88 5.20 -20.09 -0.50
C TYR A 88 4.47 -18.83 -0.98
N ALA A 89 3.14 -18.85 -1.06
CA ALA A 89 2.37 -17.65 -1.40
C ALA A 89 2.58 -16.52 -0.38
N ALA A 90 2.63 -16.83 0.92
CA ALA A 90 2.93 -15.86 1.97
C ALA A 90 4.37 -15.32 1.85
N ARG A 91 5.34 -16.19 1.52
CA ARG A 91 6.74 -15.79 1.27
C ARG A 91 6.85 -14.79 0.13
N ASP A 92 6.15 -14.99 -0.98
CA ASP A 92 6.18 -14.07 -2.12
C ASP A 92 5.65 -12.69 -1.72
N LYS A 93 4.59 -12.65 -0.91
CA LYS A 93 4.06 -11.40 -0.34
C LYS A 93 5.04 -10.75 0.62
N PHE A 94 5.74 -11.53 1.44
CA PHE A 94 6.79 -11.00 2.33
C PHE A 94 7.96 -10.38 1.56
N VAL A 95 8.36 -10.95 0.43
CA VAL A 95 9.38 -10.35 -0.45
C VAL A 95 8.90 -9.02 -1.03
N ALA A 96 7.61 -8.91 -1.38
CA ALA A 96 7.02 -7.65 -1.81
C ALA A 96 6.98 -6.61 -0.67
N LEU A 97 6.63 -7.01 0.54
CA LEU A 97 6.63 -6.15 1.74
C LEU A 97 8.01 -5.56 1.99
N LYS A 98 9.07 -6.36 1.93
CA LYS A 98 10.46 -5.90 2.10
C LYS A 98 10.89 -4.79 1.15
N ARG A 99 10.20 -4.64 0.00
CA ARG A 99 10.53 -3.62 -1.02
C ARG A 99 9.72 -2.33 -0.88
N LEU A 100 8.57 -2.40 -0.22
CA LEU A 100 7.55 -1.33 -0.28
C LEU A 100 7.11 -0.82 1.10
N ALA A 101 7.34 -1.59 2.16
CA ALA A 101 6.93 -1.26 3.52
C ALA A 101 8.13 -0.78 4.35
N PRO A 102 7.90 0.04 5.40
CA PRO A 102 8.93 0.45 6.35
C PRO A 102 9.43 -0.77 7.13
N ASP A 103 10.64 -0.63 7.66
CA ASP A 103 11.31 -1.67 8.43
C ASP A 103 10.44 -2.17 9.61
N THR A 104 9.66 -1.29 10.25
CA THR A 104 8.75 -1.64 11.37
C THR A 104 7.70 -2.69 10.97
N VAL A 105 7.06 -2.50 9.83
CA VAL A 105 6.07 -3.45 9.29
C VAL A 105 6.74 -4.74 8.84
N VAL A 106 7.94 -4.63 8.25
CA VAL A 106 8.72 -5.80 7.80
C VAL A 106 9.18 -6.67 8.97
N ASP A 107 9.57 -6.07 10.08
CA ASP A 107 10.02 -6.79 11.27
C ASP A 107 8.85 -7.47 11.97
N ALA A 108 7.69 -6.81 12.08
CA ALA A 108 6.47 -7.44 12.60
C ALA A 108 6.00 -8.60 11.70
N ALA A 109 6.04 -8.43 10.37
CA ALA A 109 5.74 -9.50 9.42
C ALA A 109 6.71 -10.69 9.56
N ARG A 110 7.98 -10.43 9.84
CA ARG A 110 8.98 -11.48 10.06
C ARG A 110 8.64 -12.31 11.29
N ALA A 111 8.25 -11.68 12.40
CA ALA A 111 7.86 -12.39 13.61
C ALA A 111 6.71 -13.38 13.35
N MET A 112 5.72 -13.01 12.52
CA MET A 112 4.66 -13.92 12.09
C MET A 112 5.22 -15.11 11.29
N CYS A 113 6.09 -14.84 10.31
CA CYS A 113 6.73 -15.89 9.51
C CYS A 113 7.55 -16.86 10.36
N ASP A 114 8.31 -16.37 11.33
CA ASP A 114 9.14 -17.19 12.20
C ASP A 114 8.28 -18.15 13.03
N VAL A 115 7.15 -17.69 13.57
CA VAL A 115 6.22 -18.57 14.29
C VAL A 115 5.60 -19.62 13.35
N CYS A 116 5.26 -19.26 12.10
CA CYS A 116 4.80 -20.25 11.13
C CYS A 116 5.87 -21.29 10.79
N VAL A 117 7.15 -20.89 10.71
CA VAL A 117 8.26 -21.82 10.53
C VAL A 117 8.38 -22.77 11.71
N GLU A 118 8.26 -22.26 12.94
CA GLU A 118 8.22 -23.10 14.13
C GLU A 118 7.05 -24.10 14.11
N MET A 119 5.84 -23.66 13.71
CA MET A 119 4.68 -24.56 13.56
C MET A 119 4.91 -25.66 12.52
N MET A 120 5.59 -25.35 11.42
CA MET A 120 5.91 -26.37 10.40
C MET A 120 6.96 -27.36 10.88
N GLN A 121 7.94 -26.91 11.68
CA GLN A 121 9.04 -27.75 12.17
C GLN A 121 8.63 -28.62 13.35
N TYR A 122 7.90 -28.05 14.31
CA TYR A 122 7.57 -28.70 15.58
C TYR A 122 6.12 -29.15 15.68
N GLY A 123 5.30 -28.82 14.69
CA GLY A 123 3.86 -29.08 14.69
C GLY A 123 3.05 -27.93 15.27
N TYR A 124 1.77 -27.90 14.93
CA TYR A 124 0.82 -26.95 15.50
C TYR A 124 0.63 -27.20 17.01
N SER A 125 0.59 -26.13 17.80
CA SER A 125 0.22 -26.17 19.21
C SER A 125 -0.46 -24.87 19.62
N ASP A 126 -1.27 -24.91 20.69
CA ASP A 126 -1.96 -23.72 21.21
C ASP A 126 -0.97 -22.63 21.66
N VAL A 127 0.21 -23.02 22.15
CA VAL A 127 1.27 -22.08 22.53
C VAL A 127 1.79 -21.32 21.31
N LEU A 128 2.06 -22.03 20.21
CA LEU A 128 2.49 -21.39 18.97
C LEU A 128 1.36 -20.57 18.34
N HIS A 129 0.12 -21.05 18.40
CA HIS A 129 -1.03 -20.30 17.90
C HIS A 129 -1.22 -18.97 18.63
N ASN A 130 -1.11 -18.98 19.96
CA ASN A 130 -1.16 -17.76 20.75
C ASN A 130 0.00 -16.79 20.44
N ARG A 131 1.21 -17.31 20.19
CA ARG A 131 2.35 -16.50 19.73
C ARG A 131 2.09 -15.89 18.36
N PHE A 132 1.53 -16.67 17.43
CA PHE A 132 1.16 -16.18 16.11
C PHE A 132 0.10 -15.08 16.20
N HIS A 133 -0.95 -15.27 17.01
CA HIS A 133 -2.00 -14.28 17.21
C HIS A 133 -1.44 -12.96 17.78
N ARG A 134 -0.50 -13.02 18.73
CA ARG A 134 0.19 -11.82 19.25
C ARG A 134 0.99 -11.11 18.15
N ALA A 135 1.80 -11.84 17.40
CA ALA A 135 2.56 -11.29 16.28
C ALA A 135 1.63 -10.69 15.20
N GLN A 136 0.46 -11.29 14.96
CA GLN A 136 -0.55 -10.79 14.04
C GLN A 136 -1.14 -9.45 14.51
N ILE A 137 -1.41 -9.30 15.82
CA ILE A 137 -1.86 -8.02 16.39
C ILE A 137 -0.80 -6.94 16.18
N GLU A 138 0.46 -7.24 16.51
CA GLU A 138 1.58 -6.31 16.35
C GLU A 138 1.75 -5.89 14.87
N PHE A 139 1.63 -6.83 13.94
CA PHE A 139 1.65 -6.55 12.52
C PHE A 139 0.51 -5.63 12.08
N ARG A 140 -0.72 -5.91 12.50
CA ARG A 140 -1.88 -5.05 12.18
C ARG A 140 -1.74 -3.65 12.77
N GLN A 141 -1.19 -3.54 13.97
CA GLN A 141 -0.88 -2.25 14.59
C GLN A 141 0.15 -1.48 13.76
N ALA A 142 1.28 -2.09 13.42
CA ALA A 142 2.33 -1.48 12.61
C ALA A 142 1.81 -1.02 11.23
N CYS A 143 0.98 -1.84 10.56
CA CYS A 143 0.31 -1.47 9.32
C CYS A 143 -0.61 -0.27 9.50
N SER A 144 -1.40 -0.24 10.57
CA SER A 144 -2.33 0.86 10.83
C SER A 144 -1.61 2.18 11.13
N GLU A 145 -0.48 2.13 11.84
CA GLU A 145 0.34 3.31 12.17
C GLU A 145 1.00 3.86 10.92
N ASP A 146 1.54 2.98 10.10
CA ASP A 146 2.14 3.32 8.84
C ASP A 146 1.14 3.98 7.86
N LEU A 147 -0.06 3.41 7.72
CA LEU A 147 -1.11 3.99 6.86
C LEU A 147 -1.64 5.34 7.38
N LYS A 148 -1.49 5.63 8.67
CA LYS A 148 -1.87 6.91 9.29
C LYS A 148 -0.75 7.96 9.23
N ARG A 149 0.49 7.56 8.91
CA ARG A 149 1.66 8.41 9.08
C ARG A 149 1.68 9.54 8.03
N PRO A 150 1.68 10.83 8.44
CA PRO A 150 1.76 11.93 7.51
C PRO A 150 3.13 11.99 6.81
N ARG A 151 3.08 12.23 5.49
CA ARG A 151 4.19 12.14 4.51
C ARG A 151 5.51 12.79 4.97
N ALA A 152 5.45 13.95 5.62
CA ALA A 152 6.63 14.69 6.07
C ALA A 152 7.53 13.90 7.03
N THR A 153 6.97 12.96 7.81
CA THR A 153 7.73 12.17 8.78
C THR A 153 8.28 10.87 8.20
N ALA A 154 7.69 10.36 7.11
CA ALA A 154 8.11 9.11 6.49
C ALA A 154 9.40 9.28 5.68
N ASP A 155 9.51 10.38 4.91
CA ASP A 155 10.68 10.68 4.08
C ASP A 155 11.92 11.02 4.94
N GLU A 156 11.71 11.69 6.09
CA GLU A 156 12.77 12.00 7.05
C GLU A 156 13.31 10.74 7.74
N ASP A 157 12.44 9.81 8.13
CA ASP A 157 12.84 8.55 8.76
C ASP A 157 13.52 7.58 7.79
N GLU A 158 13.11 7.55 6.52
CA GLU A 158 13.76 6.74 5.49
C GLU A 158 15.18 7.28 5.17
N HIS A 159 15.34 8.60 5.12
CA HIS A 159 16.67 9.24 5.01
C HIS A 159 17.54 9.01 6.25
N ARG A 160 16.96 8.93 7.45
CA ARG A 160 17.67 8.67 8.70
C ARG A 160 18.09 7.20 8.81
N SER A 161 17.20 6.26 8.46
CA SER A 161 17.46 4.82 8.46
C SER A 161 18.54 4.45 7.43
N THR A 162 18.47 5.00 6.21
CA THR A 162 19.50 4.76 5.18
C THR A 162 20.88 5.30 5.58
N LYS A 163 20.96 6.46 6.25
CA LYS A 163 22.21 6.97 6.83
C LYS A 163 22.74 6.07 7.95
N ALA A 164 21.89 5.64 8.89
CA ALA A 164 22.28 4.75 9.98
C ALA A 164 22.76 3.37 9.48
N ARG A 165 22.10 2.83 8.45
CA ARG A 165 22.47 1.55 7.83
C ARG A 165 23.78 1.62 7.06
N ARG A 166 24.09 2.77 6.44
CA ARG A 166 25.41 3.04 5.86
C ARG A 166 26.49 3.12 6.93
N GLN A 167 26.23 3.79 8.07
CA GLN A 167 27.19 3.89 9.17
C GLN A 167 27.51 2.53 9.80
N ARG A 168 26.54 1.64 9.99
CA ARG A 168 26.79 0.27 10.48
C ARG A 168 27.62 -0.59 9.52
N LYS A 169 27.67 -0.27 8.23
CA LYS A 169 28.49 -0.97 7.24
C LYS A 169 29.99 -0.62 7.32
N TYR A 170 30.35 0.41 8.09
CA TYR A 170 31.74 0.86 8.30
C TYR A 170 32.29 0.56 9.70
N ILE A 171 31.51 -0.09 10.56
CA ILE A 171 32.02 -0.58 11.86
C ILE A 171 32.64 -1.95 11.59
N SER A 172 33.97 -1.91 11.49
CA SER A 172 34.90 -2.99 11.18
C SER A 172 34.65 -4.28 11.98
N PRO A 173 34.78 -5.47 11.38
CA PRO A 173 34.83 -6.76 12.10
C PRO A 173 36.18 -7.04 12.79
N TYR A 174 37.07 -6.05 12.91
CA TYR A 174 38.37 -6.16 13.57
C TYR A 174 38.55 -5.06 14.63
N SER A 175 37.73 -5.09 15.68
CA SER A 175 37.91 -4.28 16.89
C SER A 175 37.57 -5.11 18.11
#